data_AF-A0A529L5H4-F1
#
_entry.id   AF-A0A529L5H4-F1
#
_cell.length_a   1.000
_cell.length_b   1.000
_cell.length_c   1.000
_cell.angle_alpha   90.00
_cell.angle_beta   90.00
_cell.angle_gamma   90.00
#
_symmetry.space_group_name_H-M   'P 1'
#
loop_
_entity.id
_entity.type
_entity.pdbx_description
1 polymer ?
#
loop_
_entity_poly.entity_id
_entity_poly.type
_entity_poly.pdbx_seq_one_letter_code
_entity_poly.pdbx_strand_id
1 'polypeptide(L)'
;DCDTTGIEPDFALVKFKKLAGGGYFKIINRAVPEALRTLGYSESQIAEIEAYAVGHGNLNQAPGINPPSLKAKGFTDEKIAALNAALKSAFD
;
A
#
# COMPACT_ATOMS: atom_id res chain seq x y z
N ASP A 1 -3.60 1.76 19.66
CA ASP A 1 -2.19 1.36 19.73
C ASP A 1 -2.07 -0.03 20.36
N CYS A 2 -2.46 -1.07 19.63
CA CYS A 2 -2.42 -2.47 20.12
C CYS A 2 -2.00 -3.43 19.01
N ASP A 3 -1.34 -2.89 17.98
CA ASP A 3 -0.90 -3.63 16.80
C ASP A 3 0.59 -3.98 16.87
N THR A 4 1.23 -3.76 18.03
CA THR A 4 2.57 -4.26 18.37
C THR A 4 2.43 -5.57 19.16
N THR A 5 3.46 -6.42 19.11
CA THR A 5 3.50 -7.68 19.87
C THR A 5 3.90 -7.48 21.33
N GLY A 6 3.95 -6.22 21.81
CA GLY A 6 4.45 -5.83 23.14
C GLY A 6 3.80 -4.53 23.63
N ILE A 7 4.35 -3.92 24.69
CA ILE A 7 3.85 -2.64 25.26
C ILE A 7 4.48 -1.39 24.61
N GLU A 8 5.30 -1.60 23.59
CA GLU A 8 6.04 -0.55 22.92
C GLU A 8 5.14 0.16 21.89
N PRO A 9 5.28 1.50 21.74
CA PRO A 9 4.57 2.25 20.72
C PRO A 9 5.00 1.82 19.31
N ASP A 10 4.11 1.98 18.34
CA ASP A 10 4.38 1.67 16.93
C ASP A 10 5.63 2.41 16.40
N PHE A 11 6.68 1.66 16.07
CA PHE A 11 7.96 2.21 15.58
C PHE A 11 7.92 2.68 14.12
N ALA A 12 7.03 2.12 13.29
CA ALA A 12 6.98 2.36 11.85
C ALA A 12 5.58 2.78 11.40
N LEU A 13 5.52 3.58 10.33
CA LEU A 13 4.25 3.95 9.68
C LEU A 13 3.55 2.74 9.06
N VAL A 14 4.32 1.78 8.55
CA VAL A 14 3.83 0.51 8.01
C VAL A 14 4.61 -0.64 8.61
N LYS A 15 3.89 -1.63 9.12
CA LYS A 15 4.43 -2.86 9.69
C LYS A 15 4.19 -4.02 8.73
N PHE A 16 5.11 -4.98 8.73
CA PHE A 16 5.05 -6.16 7.87
C PHE A 16 4.98 -7.42 8.71
N LYS A 17 3.92 -8.21 8.50
CA LYS A 17 3.77 -9.52 9.12
C LYS A 17 4.01 -10.61 8.08
N LYS A 18 5.01 -11.46 8.29
CA LYS A 18 5.23 -12.64 7.45
C LYS A 18 4.15 -13.69 7.72
N LEU A 19 3.55 -14.23 6.67
CA LEU A 19 2.53 -15.27 6.78
C LEU A 19 3.16 -16.66 6.69
N ALA A 20 2.58 -17.64 7.41
CA ALA A 20 3.09 -19.01 7.45
C ALA A 20 3.13 -19.69 6.07
N GLY A 21 2.22 -19.31 5.16
CA GLY A 21 2.18 -19.77 3.77
C GLY A 21 3.09 -19.00 2.80
N GLY A 22 3.94 -18.10 3.29
CA GLY A 22 4.69 -17.15 2.48
C GLY A 22 3.95 -15.84 2.22
N GLY A 23 4.68 -14.83 1.77
CA GLY A 23 4.17 -13.47 1.61
C GLY A 23 4.12 -12.66 2.90
N TYR A 24 3.68 -11.41 2.77
CA TYR A 24 3.63 -10.44 3.86
C TYR A 24 2.28 -9.72 3.89
N PHE A 25 1.81 -9.40 5.09
CA PHE A 25 0.66 -8.53 5.30
C PHE A 25 1.16 -7.17 5.79
N LYS A 26 0.80 -6.11 5.08
CA LYS A 26 1.15 -4.73 5.43
C LYS A 26 0.06 -4.16 6.33
N ILE A 27 0.46 -3.53 7.43
CA ILE A 27 -0.45 -2.95 8.43
C ILE A 27 -0.02 -1.51 8.64
N ILE A 28 -0.91 -0.55 8.34
CA ILE A 28 -0.67 0.84 8.69
C ILE A 28 -0.77 1.04 10.20
N ASN A 29 0.11 1.88 10.75
CA ASN A 29 -0.03 2.36 12.12
C ASN A 29 -1.33 3.15 12.24
N ARG A 30 -2.26 2.68 13.08
CA ARG A 30 -3.61 3.27 13.24
C ARG A 30 -3.59 4.68 13.84
N ALA A 31 -2.50 5.09 14.47
CA ALA A 31 -2.33 6.46 14.94
C ALA A 31 -2.14 7.46 13.79
N VAL A 32 -1.70 7.00 12.60
CA VAL A 32 -1.49 7.87 11.43
C VAL A 32 -2.79 8.54 10.98
N PRO A 33 -3.88 7.81 10.66
CA PRO A 33 -5.15 8.45 10.32
C PRO A 33 -5.69 9.35 11.42
N GLU A 34 -5.55 8.96 12.68
CA GLU A 34 -6.02 9.76 13.82
C GLU A 34 -5.27 11.10 13.95
N ALA A 35 -3.95 11.07 13.80
CA ALA A 35 -3.12 12.25 13.78
C ALA A 35 -3.46 13.17 12.60
N LEU A 36 -3.64 12.62 11.40
CA LEU A 36 -3.99 13.40 10.21
C LEU A 36 -5.38 14.07 10.35
N ARG A 37 -6.37 13.39 10.93
CA ARG A 37 -7.67 14.04 11.26
C ARG A 37 -7.49 15.22 12.19
N THR A 38 -6.65 15.06 13.22
CA THR A 38 -6.36 16.13 14.19
C THR A 38 -5.66 17.32 13.53
N LEU A 39 -4.81 17.07 12.54
CA LEU A 39 -4.14 18.10 11.74
C LEU A 39 -5.05 18.76 10.69
N GLY A 40 -6.32 18.33 10.58
CA GLY A 40 -7.30 18.94 9.69
C GLY A 40 -7.30 18.43 8.26
N TYR A 41 -6.67 17.27 7.98
CA TYR A 41 -6.75 16.64 6.67
C TYR A 41 -8.15 16.07 6.43
N SER A 42 -8.62 16.17 5.18
CA SER A 42 -9.88 15.54 4.74
C SER A 42 -9.74 14.02 4.65
N GLU A 43 -10.85 13.28 4.78
CA GLU A 43 -10.83 11.81 4.67
C GLU A 43 -10.27 11.31 3.33
N SER A 44 -10.44 12.08 2.23
CA SER A 44 -9.84 11.72 0.93
C SER A 44 -8.31 11.84 0.96
N GLN A 45 -7.76 12.90 1.57
CA GLN A 45 -6.32 13.06 1.72
C GLN A 45 -5.74 11.98 2.66
N ILE A 46 -6.45 11.64 3.73
CA ILE A 46 -6.05 10.58 4.64
C ILE A 46 -5.99 9.25 3.89
N ALA A 47 -7.04 8.89 3.14
CA ALA A 47 -7.06 7.67 2.35
C ALA A 47 -5.93 7.63 1.31
N GLU A 48 -5.61 8.75 0.66
CA GLU A 48 -4.48 8.85 -0.27
C GLU A 48 -3.13 8.66 0.44
N ILE A 49 -2.93 9.29 1.60
CA ILE A 49 -1.69 9.14 2.39
C ILE A 49 -1.54 7.69 2.89
N GLU A 50 -2.61 7.07 3.37
CA GLU A 50 -2.61 5.66 3.77
C GLU A 50 -2.26 4.75 2.60
N ALA A 51 -2.90 4.94 1.45
CA ALA A 51 -2.64 4.15 0.24
C ALA A 51 -1.21 4.37 -0.28
N TYR A 52 -0.66 5.58 -0.15
CA TYR A 52 0.73 5.86 -0.47
C TYR A 52 1.68 5.13 0.47
N ALA A 53 1.46 5.20 1.79
CA ALA A 53 2.31 4.58 2.78
C ALA A 53 2.29 3.04 2.68
N VAL A 54 1.10 2.43 2.60
CA VAL A 54 0.93 0.97 2.48
C VAL A 54 1.33 0.46 1.09
N GLY A 55 1.12 1.28 0.07
CA GLY A 55 1.25 0.93 -1.33
C GLY A 55 -0.11 0.53 -1.94
N HIS A 56 -0.32 0.93 -3.20
CA HIS A 56 -1.61 0.84 -3.89
C HIS A 56 -1.94 -0.60 -4.37
N GLY A 57 -0.98 -1.52 -4.34
CA GLY A 57 -1.15 -2.90 -4.82
C GLY A 57 -1.43 -3.04 -6.32
N ASN A 58 -1.21 -1.97 -7.10
CA ASN A 58 -1.38 -1.92 -8.55
C ASN A 58 -0.55 -0.76 -9.15
N LEU A 59 -0.42 -0.72 -10.48
CA LEU A 59 0.39 0.28 -11.20
C LEU A 59 -0.43 1.41 -11.83
N ASN A 60 -1.74 1.47 -11.58
CA ASN A 60 -2.63 2.34 -12.35
C ASN A 60 -2.35 3.83 -12.17
N GLN A 61 -1.79 4.22 -11.03
CA GLN A 61 -1.44 5.61 -10.70
C GLN A 61 0.07 5.83 -10.57
N ALA A 62 0.90 4.86 -10.97
CA ALA A 62 2.34 5.00 -10.84
C ALA A 62 2.91 5.98 -11.89
N PRO A 63 3.79 6.93 -11.49
CA PRO A 63 4.21 8.06 -12.33
C PRO A 63 5.20 7.72 -13.46
N GLY A 64 5.40 6.44 -13.80
CA GLY A 64 6.30 6.05 -14.89
C GLY A 64 6.02 4.67 -15.48
N ILE A 65 5.64 3.71 -14.63
CA ILE A 65 5.23 2.36 -15.07
C ILE A 65 3.75 2.20 -14.76
N ASN A 66 2.89 2.41 -15.75
CA ASN A 66 1.43 2.40 -15.64
C ASN A 66 0.80 1.75 -16.89
N PRO A 67 -0.51 1.48 -16.92
CA PRO A 67 -1.12 0.81 -18.06
C PRO A 67 -0.86 1.50 -19.42
N PRO A 68 -0.97 2.84 -19.57
CA PRO A 68 -0.57 3.52 -20.79
C PRO A 68 0.90 3.28 -21.20
N SER A 69 1.84 3.45 -20.27
CA SER A 69 3.27 3.27 -20.58
C SER A 69 3.66 1.83 -20.85
N LEU A 70 2.98 0.87 -20.23
CA LEU A 70 3.13 -0.57 -20.50
C LEU A 70 2.55 -0.96 -21.86
N LYS A 71 1.38 -0.43 -22.23
CA LYS A 71 0.79 -0.63 -23.57
C LYS A 71 1.70 -0.10 -24.66
N ALA A 72 2.30 1.08 -24.47
CA ALA A 72 3.28 1.64 -25.40
C ALA A 72 4.52 0.73 -25.58
N LYS A 73 4.83 -0.10 -24.58
CA LYS A 73 5.90 -1.11 -24.62
C LYS A 73 5.43 -2.48 -25.12
N GLY A 74 4.19 -2.61 -25.60
CA GLY A 74 3.66 -3.85 -26.18
C GLY A 74 3.03 -4.82 -25.18
N PHE A 75 2.72 -4.39 -23.95
CA PHE A 75 1.97 -5.22 -23.02
C PHE A 75 0.49 -5.25 -23.41
N THR A 76 -0.10 -6.46 -23.44
CA THR A 76 -1.54 -6.64 -23.66
C THR A 76 -2.31 -6.31 -22.39
N ASP A 77 -3.61 -6.03 -22.53
CA ASP A 77 -4.51 -5.78 -21.39
C ASP A 77 -4.54 -6.96 -20.40
N GLU A 78 -4.48 -8.19 -20.92
CA GLU A 78 -4.43 -9.42 -20.11
C GLU A 78 -3.16 -9.47 -19.24
N LYS A 79 -2.00 -9.10 -19.79
CA LYS A 79 -0.74 -9.06 -19.03
C LYS A 79 -0.76 -7.97 -17.97
N ILE A 80 -1.33 -6.81 -18.27
CA ILE A 80 -1.47 -5.71 -17.32
C ILE A 80 -2.43 -6.12 -16.17
N ALA A 81 -3.53 -6.79 -16.49
CA ALA A 81 -4.45 -7.32 -15.50
C ALA A 81 -3.77 -8.38 -14.60
N ALA A 82 -2.98 -9.28 -15.17
CA ALA A 82 -2.21 -10.26 -14.42
C ALA A 82 -1.16 -9.60 -13.50
N LEU A 83 -0.47 -8.57 -13.98
CA LEU A 83 0.47 -7.76 -13.19
C LEU A 83 -0.23 -7.10 -11.98
N ASN A 84 -1.34 -6.43 -12.21
CA ASN A 84 -2.12 -5.78 -11.14
C ASN A 84 -2.69 -6.80 -10.14
N ALA A 85 -3.03 -8.01 -10.57
CA ALA A 85 -3.44 -9.08 -9.65
C ALA A 85 -2.26 -9.55 -8.77
N ALA A 86 -1.08 -9.73 -9.36
CA ALA A 86 0.12 -10.20 -8.66
C ALA A 86 0.68 -9.16 -7.68
N LEU A 87 0.57 -7.86 -7.99
CA LEU A 87 1.09 -6.76 -7.17
C LEU A 87 0.42 -6.63 -5.80
N LYS A 88 -0.79 -7.16 -5.63
CA LYS A 88 -1.46 -7.21 -4.32
C LYS A 88 -0.67 -8.03 -3.29
N SER A 89 0.12 -9.00 -3.75
CA SER A 89 0.99 -9.84 -2.91
C SER A 89 2.48 -9.52 -3.05
N ALA A 90 2.84 -8.55 -3.89
CA ALA A 90 4.23 -8.18 -4.10
C ALA A 90 4.78 -7.43 -2.87
N PHE A 91 5.99 -7.81 -2.48
CA PHE A 91 6.79 -7.09 -1.50
C PHE A 91 7.51 -5.94 -2.20
N ASP A 92 7.67 -4.81 -1.50
CA ASP A 92 8.48 -3.66 -1.93
C ASP A 92 9.74 -3.62 -1.04
#